data_AF-A0AAP9QGH5-F1
#
_entry.id   AF-A0AAP9QGH5-F1
#
_cell.length_a   1.000
_cell.length_b   1.000
_cell.length_c   1.000
_cell.angle_alpha   90.00
_cell.angle_beta   90.00
_cell.angle_gamma   90.00
#
_symmetry.space_group_name_H-M   'P 1'
#
loop_
_entity.id
_entity.type
_entity.pdbx_description
1 polymer ?
#
loop_
_entity_poly.entity_id
_entity_poly.type
_entity_poly.pdbx_seq_one_letter_code
_entity_poly.pdbx_strand_id
1 'polypeptide(L)'
;MTRKEAAELLGISTATVTQWVLEGRLKAYRVSDRPKSPYLFIREDCQAALLAVEVEPIKLKEKERKAEAEVEFTRRQKEVNKKLRQMLNMPEKE
;
A
#
# COMPACT_ATOMS: atom_id res chain seq x y z
N MET A 1 -12.83 -13.21 16.52
CA MET A 1 -12.25 -12.18 17.42
C MET A 1 -12.11 -10.85 16.69
N THR A 2 -12.06 -9.75 17.43
CA THR A 2 -11.93 -8.38 16.93
C THR A 2 -10.48 -7.98 16.69
N ARG A 3 -10.25 -6.84 16.01
CA ARG A 3 -8.90 -6.28 15.81
C ARG A 3 -8.13 -6.02 17.10
N LYS A 4 -8.82 -5.59 18.17
CA LYS A 4 -8.18 -5.29 19.45
C LYS A 4 -7.66 -6.57 20.10
N GLU A 5 -8.51 -7.60 20.16
CA GLU A 5 -8.14 -8.91 20.70
C GLU A 5 -7.00 -9.55 19.89
N ALA A 6 -7.04 -9.45 18.56
CA ALA A 6 -5.95 -9.93 17.71
C ALA A 6 -4.64 -9.17 17.96
N ALA A 7 -4.70 -7.85 18.17
CA ALA A 7 -3.55 -7.02 18.48
C ALA A 7 -2.91 -7.40 19.84
N GLU A 8 -3.75 -7.63 20.85
CA GLU A 8 -3.31 -8.09 22.17
C GLU A 8 -2.68 -9.49 22.11
N LEU A 9 -3.29 -10.42 21.37
CA LEU A 9 -2.75 -11.78 21.18
C LEU A 9 -1.40 -11.78 20.46
N LEU A 10 -1.21 -10.86 19.51
CA LEU A 10 0.02 -10.73 18.74
C LEU A 10 1.06 -9.82 19.43
N GLY A 11 0.68 -9.09 20.50
CA GLY A 11 1.55 -8.13 21.19
C GLY A 11 1.92 -6.91 20.33
N ILE A 12 1.09 -6.54 19.36
CA ILE A 12 1.35 -5.44 18.41
C ILE A 12 0.24 -4.39 18.45
N SER A 13 0.45 -3.26 17.77
CA SER A 13 -0.59 -2.22 17.66
C SER A 13 -1.73 -2.64 16.71
N THR A 14 -2.93 -2.10 16.94
CA THR A 14 -4.09 -2.32 16.05
C THR A 14 -3.87 -1.76 14.63
N ALA A 15 -3.04 -0.72 14.49
CA ALA A 15 -2.61 -0.21 13.21
C ALA A 15 -1.75 -1.23 12.46
N THR A 16 -0.81 -1.87 13.16
CA THR A 16 0.06 -2.93 12.61
C THR A 16 -0.76 -4.15 12.17
N VAL A 17 -1.77 -4.57 12.95
CA VAL A 17 -2.69 -5.64 12.54
C VAL A 17 -3.38 -5.29 11.22
N THR A 18 -3.89 -4.07 11.10
CA THR A 18 -4.53 -3.61 9.86
C THR A 18 -3.54 -3.60 8.70
N GLN A 19 -2.30 -3.19 8.97
CA GLN A 19 -1.23 -3.20 7.98
C GLN A 19 -0.89 -4.62 7.50
N TRP A 20 -0.83 -5.62 8.39
CA TRP A 20 -0.59 -7.02 8.04
C TRP A 20 -1.72 -7.64 7.21
N VAL A 21 -2.97 -7.24 7.45
CA VAL A 21 -4.10 -7.64 6.60
C VAL A 21 -3.94 -7.08 5.19
N LEU A 22 -3.56 -5.81 5.08
CA LEU A 22 -3.32 -5.17 3.78
C LEU A 22 -2.09 -5.74 3.06
N GLU A 23 -1.12 -6.29 3.78
CA GLU A 23 0.06 -6.97 3.24
C GLU A 23 -0.23 -8.42 2.83
N GLY A 24 -1.41 -8.95 3.17
CA GLY A 24 -1.73 -10.36 2.95
C GLY A 24 -1.02 -11.31 3.92
N ARG A 25 -0.34 -10.78 4.95
CA ARG A 25 0.36 -11.56 5.96
C ARG A 25 -0.59 -12.15 7.01
N LEU A 26 -1.69 -11.45 7.29
CA LEU A 26 -2.70 -11.89 8.23
C LEU A 26 -4.04 -12.03 7.53
N LYS A 27 -4.63 -13.23 7.61
CA LYS A 27 -5.95 -13.48 7.05
C LYS A 27 -7.02 -12.80 7.90
N ALA A 28 -7.92 -12.07 7.24
CA ALA A 28 -9.04 -11.40 7.88
C ALA A 28 -10.34 -11.74 7.17
N TYR A 29 -11.40 -11.86 7.95
CA TYR A 29 -12.76 -12.08 7.48
C TYR A 29 -13.58 -10.81 7.68
N ARG A 30 -14.62 -10.65 6.86
CA ARG A 30 -15.57 -9.55 6.97
C ARG A 30 -16.96 -10.12 7.20
N VAL A 31 -17.73 -9.44 8.03
CA VAL A 31 -19.14 -9.81 8.29
C VAL A 31 -20.03 -9.51 7.08
N SER A 32 -19.66 -8.54 6.24
CA SER A 32 -20.37 -8.18 5.02
C SER A 32 -19.41 -7.53 4.01
N ASP A 33 -19.81 -7.45 2.75
CA ASP A 33 -19.03 -6.82 1.68
C ASP A 33 -19.08 -5.28 1.69
N ARG A 34 -19.66 -4.68 2.73
CA ARG A 34 -19.74 -3.22 2.86
C ARG A 34 -18.36 -2.63 3.15
N PRO A 35 -18.03 -1.43 2.64
CA PRO A 35 -16.69 -0.84 2.78
C PRO A 35 -16.28 -0.61 4.25
N LYS A 36 -17.23 -0.29 5.13
CA LYS A 36 -17.02 -0.06 6.58
C LYS A 36 -17.25 -1.30 7.46
N SER A 37 -17.37 -2.49 6.87
CA SER A 37 -17.53 -3.73 7.63
C SER A 37 -16.34 -3.96 8.58
N PRO A 38 -16.54 -4.36 9.84
CA PRO A 38 -15.44 -4.66 10.74
C PRO A 38 -14.70 -5.92 10.31
N TYR A 39 -13.38 -5.93 10.52
CA TYR A 39 -12.54 -7.12 10.36
C TYR A 39 -12.67 -8.06 11.54
N LEU A 40 -12.79 -9.35 11.23
CA LEU A 40 -12.77 -10.46 12.17
C LEU A 40 -11.57 -11.36 11.89
N PHE A 41 -11.02 -11.91 12.96
CA PHE A 41 -9.87 -12.81 12.93
C PHE A 41 -10.19 -14.13 13.60
N ILE A 42 -9.35 -15.12 13.31
CA ILE A 42 -9.36 -16.46 13.87
C ILE A 42 -8.01 -16.66 14.57
N ARG A 43 -7.98 -17.41 15.68
CA ARG A 43 -6.77 -17.50 16.54
C ARG A 43 -5.64 -18.18 15.78
N GLU A 44 -6.00 -19.21 15.06
CA GLU A 44 -5.15 -20.05 14.22
C GLU A 44 -4.46 -19.21 13.15
N ASP A 45 -5.19 -18.29 12.50
CA ASP A 45 -4.64 -17.38 11.50
C ASP A 45 -3.63 -16.38 12.11
N CYS A 46 -3.88 -15.90 13.34
CA CYS A 46 -2.93 -15.06 14.07
C CYS A 46 -1.64 -15.82 14.43
N GLN A 47 -1.76 -17.07 14.89
CA GLN A 47 -0.61 -17.91 15.20
C GLN A 47 0.18 -18.28 13.94
N ALA A 48 -0.51 -18.58 12.83
CA ALA A 48 0.13 -18.81 11.54
C ALA A 48 0.93 -17.58 11.08
N ALA A 49 0.41 -16.36 11.27
CA ALA A 49 1.10 -15.12 10.92
C ALA A 49 2.37 -14.85 11.77
N LEU A 50 2.43 -15.38 13.00
CA LEU A 50 3.63 -15.37 13.84
C LEU A 50 4.69 -16.36 13.34
N LEU A 51 4.27 -17.53 12.89
CA LEU A 51 5.17 -18.58 12.41
C LEU A 51 5.69 -18.29 10.99
N ALA A 52 4.90 -17.63 10.14
CA ALA A 52 5.21 -17.34 8.74
C ALA A 52 6.18 -16.14 8.54
N VAL A 53 7.11 -15.89 9.46
CA VAL A 53 8.10 -14.80 9.34
C VAL A 53 9.12 -15.14 8.26
N GLU A 54 8.88 -14.63 7.04
CA GLU A 54 9.78 -13.76 6.26
C GLU A 54 9.19 -13.51 4.86
N VAL A 55 8.73 -12.29 4.58
CA VAL A 55 8.62 -11.81 3.20
C VAL A 55 9.01 -10.34 3.19
N GLU A 56 9.97 -10.00 2.32
CA GLU A 56 10.36 -8.61 2.06
C GLU A 56 9.11 -7.75 1.83
N PRO A 57 9.00 -6.56 2.46
CA PRO A 57 7.81 -5.74 2.37
C PRO A 57 7.58 -5.28 0.92
N ILE A 58 6.62 -5.91 0.24
CA ILE A 58 6.17 -5.60 -1.13
C ILE A 58 5.75 -4.11 -1.25
N LYS A 59 5.30 -3.51 -0.15
CA LYS A 59 4.90 -2.10 -0.09
C LYS A 59 6.05 -1.11 -0.32
N LEU A 60 7.30 -1.49 -0.10
CA LEU A 60 8.44 -0.66 -0.54
C LEU A 60 8.51 -0.68 -2.08
N LYS A 61 8.46 -1.87 -2.68
CA LYS A 61 8.48 -2.04 -4.16
C LYS A 61 7.31 -1.34 -4.86
N GLU A 62 6.10 -1.33 -4.29
CA GLU A 62 4.96 -0.61 -4.89
C GLU A 62 5.06 0.91 -4.75
N LYS A 63 5.60 1.41 -3.63
CA LYS A 63 5.86 2.85 -3.45
C LYS A 63 6.97 3.33 -4.39
N GLU A 64 8.02 2.53 -4.54
CA GLU A 64 9.12 2.77 -5.49
C GLU A 64 8.58 2.80 -6.92
N ARG A 65 7.78 1.80 -7.33
CA ARG A 65 7.14 1.79 -8.66
C ARG A 65 6.24 2.99 -8.92
N LYS A 66 5.49 3.46 -7.91
CA LYS A 66 4.66 4.66 -8.04
C LYS A 66 5.50 5.93 -8.18
N ALA A 67 6.58 6.04 -7.40
CA ALA A 67 7.51 7.16 -7.49
C ALA A 67 8.22 7.18 -8.85
N GLU A 68 8.66 6.01 -9.35
CA GLU A 68 9.26 5.88 -10.68
C GLU A 68 8.30 6.29 -11.80
N ALA A 69 7.03 5.84 -11.74
CA ALA A 69 6.01 6.21 -12.71
C ALA A 69 5.71 7.72 -12.69
N GLU A 70 5.72 8.36 -11.52
CA GLU A 70 5.51 9.80 -11.36
C GLU A 70 6.70 10.62 -11.91
N VAL A 71 7.93 10.16 -11.68
CA VAL A 71 9.15 10.76 -12.25
C VAL A 71 9.16 10.62 -13.77
N GLU A 72 8.76 9.45 -14.32
CA GLU A 72 8.70 9.26 -15.77
C GLU A 72 7.62 10.15 -16.42
N PHE A 73 6.44 10.24 -15.79
CA PHE A 73 5.36 11.10 -16.25
C PHE A 73 5.77 12.58 -16.31
N THR A 74 6.41 13.09 -15.26
CA THR A 74 6.88 14.47 -15.20
C THR A 74 8.00 14.74 -16.23
N ARG A 75 8.91 13.79 -16.46
CA ARG A 75 9.91 13.89 -17.53
C ARG A 75 9.26 14.01 -18.90
N ARG A 76 8.32 13.12 -19.22
CA ARG A 76 7.60 13.11 -20.49
C ARG A 76 6.78 14.38 -20.70
N GLN A 77 6.15 14.89 -19.65
CA GLN A 77 5.40 16.15 -19.69
C GLN A 77 6.30 17.36 -20.00
N LYS A 78 7.53 17.40 -19.45
CA LYS A 78 8.51 18.45 -19.77
C LYS A 78 8.94 18.41 -21.23
N GLU A 79 9.25 17.22 -21.76
CA GLU A 79 9.64 17.03 -23.17
C GLU A 79 8.53 17.46 -24.14
N VAL A 80 7.29 17.06 -23.87
CA VAL A 80 6.13 17.43 -24.67
C VAL A 80 5.91 18.95 -24.64
N ASN A 81 5.98 19.58 -23.46
CA ASN A 81 5.85 21.03 -23.33
C ASN A 81 6.96 21.79 -24.06
N LYS A 82 8.21 21.30 -23.98
CA LYS A 82 9.33 21.87 -24.73
C LYS A 82 9.07 21.83 -26.23
N LYS A 83 8.66 20.66 -26.74
CA LYS A 83 8.36 20.48 -28.16
C LYS A 83 7.18 21.34 -28.63
N LEU A 84 6.13 21.46 -27.81
CA LEU A 84 4.99 22.33 -28.10
C LEU A 84 5.42 23.79 -28.19
N ARG A 85 6.27 24.27 -27.27
CA ARG A 85 6.79 25.65 -27.30
C ARG A 85 7.63 25.93 -28.54
N GLN A 86 8.45 24.98 -28.98
CA GLN A 86 9.21 25.10 -30.22
C GLN A 86 8.29 25.22 -31.44
N MET A 87 7.23 24.42 -31.51
CA MET A 87 6.25 24.49 -32.60
C MET A 87 5.49 25.83 -32.61
N LEU A 88 5.26 26.40 -31.44
CA LEU A 88 4.58 27.68 -31.26
C LEU A 88 5.53 28.89 -31.29
N ASN A 89 6.82 28.67 -31.55
CA ASN A 89 7.88 29.69 -31.55
C ASN A 89 7.88 30.58 -30.28
N MET A 90 7.59 29.97 -29.12
CA MET A 90 7.53 30.66 -27.82
C MET A 90 8.88 30.57 -27.08
N PRO A 91 9.32 31.63 -26.38
CA PRO A 91 10.54 31.59 -25.58
C PRO A 91 10.43 30.58 -24.42
N GLU A 92 11.53 29.89 -24.11
CA GLU A 92 11.63 29.04 -22.93
C GLU A 92 11.58 29.92 -21.67
N LYS A 93 10.75 29.55 -20.68
CA LYS A 93 10.76 30.21 -19.37
C LYS A 93 11.82 29.50 -18.50
N GLU A 94 12.79 30.26 -18.00
CA GLU A 94 13.74 29.87 -16.95
C GLU A 94 13.02 29.37 -15.68
#